data_AF-A0A3A4K8J2-F1
#
_entry.id   AF-A0A3A4K8J2-F1
#
_cell.length_a   1.000
_cell.length_b   1.000
_cell.length_c   1.000
_cell.angle_alpha   90.00
_cell.angle_beta   90.00
_cell.angle_gamma   90.00
#
_symmetry.space_group_name_H-M   'P 1'
#
loop_
_entity.id
_entity.type
_entity.pdbx_description
1 polymer ?
#
loop_
_entity_poly.entity_id
_entity_poly.type
_entity_poly.pdbx_seq_one_letter_code
_entity_poly.pdbx_strand_id
1 'polypeptide(L)'
;MSGEARFVVLVARETVAGLAAADALLRQHHAGLAGASRVVGLVTVAARPGRTSAVIRRDLTLYSSLVDRWWRIGWHEPFIQQPLDALPRGGVEDESSTVPKDVVRAGREVAAVVEQLNSDARTEERGL
;
A
#
# COMPACT_ATOMS: atom_id res chain seq x y z
N MET A 1 12.94 -22.31 6.24
CA MET A 1 13.10 -20.84 6.17
C MET A 1 11.72 -20.28 5.88
N SER A 2 11.09 -19.62 6.84
CA SER A 2 9.75 -19.06 6.66
C SER A 2 9.83 -17.99 5.58
N GLY A 3 9.08 -18.15 4.48
CA GLY A 3 9.07 -17.24 3.34
C GLY A 3 8.37 -15.92 3.64
N GLU A 4 8.80 -15.23 4.69
CA GLU A 4 8.24 -13.95 5.09
C GLU A 4 8.72 -12.85 4.14
N ALA A 5 7.80 -12.00 3.71
CA ALA A 5 8.11 -10.91 2.79
C ALA A 5 8.92 -9.83 3.50
N ARG A 6 10.17 -9.59 3.05
CA ARG A 6 11.05 -8.56 3.61
C ARG A 6 10.46 -7.15 3.57
N PHE A 7 9.71 -6.83 2.52
CA PHE A 7 9.09 -5.52 2.31
C PHE A 7 7.58 -5.65 2.21
N VAL A 8 6.86 -4.86 3.00
CA VAL A 8 5.41 -4.94 3.13
C VAL A 8 4.79 -3.56 2.92
N VAL A 9 3.71 -3.51 2.16
CA VAL A 9 2.84 -2.33 2.04
C VAL A 9 1.56 -2.62 2.80
N LEU A 10 1.14 -1.70 3.66
CA LEU A 10 -0.17 -1.81 4.32
C LEU A 10 -1.25 -1.31 3.37
N VAL A 11 -2.37 -2.03 3.27
CA VAL A 11 -3.52 -1.61 2.46
C VAL A 11 -4.73 -1.47 3.36
N ALA A 12 -5.38 -0.31 3.32
CA ALA A 12 -6.55 -0.02 4.14
C ALA A 12 -7.66 0.65 3.33
N ARG A 13 -8.91 0.23 3.59
CA ARG A 13 -10.07 0.96 3.09
C ARG A 13 -10.31 2.20 3.94
N GLU A 14 -10.71 3.31 3.32
CA GLU A 14 -11.02 4.60 3.96
C GLU A 14 -12.27 4.55 4.85
N THR A 15 -12.20 3.76 5.91
CA THR A 15 -13.22 3.49 6.92
C THR A 15 -12.56 3.56 8.30
N VAL A 16 -13.34 3.82 9.36
CA VAL A 16 -12.80 3.86 10.73
C VAL A 16 -12.08 2.56 11.08
N ALA A 17 -12.69 1.41 10.77
CA ALA A 17 -12.10 0.11 11.05
C ALA A 17 -10.82 -0.15 10.24
N GLY A 18 -10.83 0.16 8.93
CA GLY A 18 -9.66 -0.06 8.08
C GLY A 18 -8.47 0.82 8.47
N LEU A 19 -8.72 2.09 8.79
CA LEU A 19 -7.66 3.00 9.19
C LEU A 19 -7.14 2.71 10.61
N ALA A 20 -8.00 2.30 11.55
CA ALA A 20 -7.57 1.86 12.88
C ALA A 20 -6.70 0.59 12.81
N ALA A 21 -7.03 -0.36 11.93
CA ALA A 21 -6.21 -1.55 11.71
C ALA A 21 -4.82 -1.19 11.13
N ALA A 22 -4.76 -0.23 10.20
CA ALA A 22 -3.49 0.27 9.68
C ALA A 22 -2.64 0.94 10.77
N ASP A 23 -3.25 1.79 11.62
CA ASP A 23 -2.57 2.42 12.76
C ASP A 23 -1.97 1.39 13.71
N ALA A 24 -2.72 0.33 14.04
CA ALA A 24 -2.23 -0.74 14.91
C ALA A 24 -0.99 -1.44 14.32
N LEU A 25 -1.00 -1.76 13.02
CA LEU A 25 0.15 -2.37 12.34
C LEU A 25 1.34 -1.42 12.23
N LEU A 26 1.11 -0.13 11.99
CA LEU A 26 2.17 0.89 11.99
C LEU A 26 2.82 1.02 13.38
N ARG A 27 2.02 1.02 14.45
CA ARG A 27 2.55 1.01 15.82
C ARG A 27 3.36 -0.24 16.10
N GLN A 28 2.88 -1.41 15.68
CA GLN A 28 3.61 -2.66 15.80
C GLN A 28 4.96 -2.60 15.06
N HIS A 29 4.99 -2.05 13.84
CA HIS A 29 6.22 -1.84 13.08
C HIS A 29 7.20 -0.90 13.79
N HIS A 30 6.74 0.27 14.23
CA HIS A 30 7.59 1.24 14.94
C HIS A 30 8.07 0.73 16.30
N ALA A 31 7.33 -0.17 16.94
CA ALA A 31 7.76 -0.84 18.16
C ALA A 31 8.77 -1.99 17.93
N GLY A 32 9.16 -2.26 16.67
CA GLY A 32 10.07 -3.37 16.33
C GLY A 32 9.43 -4.75 16.43
N LEU A 33 8.10 -4.82 16.44
CA LEU A 33 7.33 -6.06 16.64
C LEU A 33 6.83 -6.68 15.31
N ALA A 34 7.38 -6.25 14.16
CA ALA A 34 7.01 -6.72 12.83
C ALA A 34 7.90 -7.87 12.29
N GLY A 35 8.75 -8.46 13.12
CA GLY A 35 9.65 -9.53 12.69
C GLY A 35 10.69 -9.04 11.68
N ALA A 36 10.93 -9.83 10.63
CA ALA A 36 11.86 -9.46 9.55
C ALA A 36 11.23 -8.52 8.50
N SER A 37 9.94 -8.24 8.63
CA SER A 37 9.18 -7.42 7.69
C SER A 37 9.39 -5.92 7.93
N ARG A 38 9.75 -5.19 6.89
CA ARG A 38 9.80 -3.73 6.88
C ARG A 38 8.57 -3.16 6.18
N VAL A 39 7.81 -2.31 6.87
CA VAL A 39 6.72 -1.55 6.24
C VAL A 39 7.35 -0.44 5.39
N VAL A 40 7.00 -0.39 4.10
CA VAL A 40 7.56 0.60 3.15
C VAL A 40 6.57 1.72 2.80
N GLY A 41 5.32 1.59 3.23
CA GLY A 41 4.30 2.62 3.06
C GLY A 41 2.88 2.12 3.27
N LEU A 42 1.92 3.01 3.03
CA LEU A 42 0.49 2.79 3.16
C LEU A 42 -0.24 3.06 1.85
N VAL A 43 -1.11 2.15 1.43
CA VAL A 43 -2.11 2.36 0.38
C VAL A 43 -3.48 2.51 1.04
N THR A 44 -4.19 3.58 0.69
CA THR A 44 -5.58 3.77 1.11
C THR A 44 -6.51 3.68 -0.09
N VAL A 45 -7.64 3.00 0.08
CA VAL A 45 -8.65 2.81 -0.98
C VAL A 45 -9.95 3.49 -0.57
N ALA A 46 -10.45 4.42 -1.39
CA ALA A 46 -11.70 5.13 -1.11
C ALA A 46 -12.85 4.14 -0.88
N ALA A 47 -13.62 4.37 0.19
CA ALA A 47 -14.67 3.44 0.60
C ALA A 47 -16.00 3.62 -0.14
N ARG A 48 -16.17 4.77 -0.81
CA ARG A 48 -17.37 5.20 -1.53
C ARG A 48 -17.01 6.25 -2.59
N PRO A 49 -17.87 6.49 -3.60
CA PRO A 49 -17.68 7.59 -4.52
C PRO A 49 -17.85 8.95 -3.82
N GLY A 50 -17.24 9.99 -4.41
CA GLY A 50 -17.44 11.37 -3.99
C GLY A 50 -16.61 11.78 -2.75
N ARG A 51 -17.17 12.69 -1.95
CA ARG A 51 -16.41 13.39 -0.90
C ARG A 51 -16.16 12.51 0.33
N THR A 52 -14.90 12.39 0.72
CA THR A 52 -14.46 11.82 2.00
C THR A 52 -14.95 12.67 3.16
N SER A 53 -15.55 12.02 4.17
CA SER A 53 -16.05 12.69 5.38
C SER A 53 -14.92 13.39 6.14
N ALA A 54 -15.25 14.39 6.95
CA ALA A 54 -14.25 15.14 7.70
C ALA A 54 -13.46 14.25 8.68
N VAL A 55 -14.14 13.29 9.32
CA VAL A 55 -13.52 12.32 10.24
C VAL A 55 -12.47 11.48 9.51
N ILE A 56 -12.85 10.83 8.40
CA ILE A 56 -11.94 9.98 7.64
C ILE A 56 -10.80 10.80 7.04
N ARG A 57 -11.06 12.03 6.59
CA ARG A 57 -10.01 12.92 6.08
C ARG A 57 -8.98 13.27 7.14
N ARG A 58 -9.42 13.55 8.37
CA ARG A 58 -8.52 13.82 9.51
C ARG A 58 -7.64 12.60 9.78
N ASP A 59 -8.24 11.41 9.82
CA ASP A 59 -7.52 10.16 10.06
C ASP A 59 -6.50 9.89 8.95
N LEU A 60 -6.87 10.10 7.68
CA LEU A 60 -5.96 9.98 6.55
C LEU A 60 -4.77 10.95 6.66
N THR A 61 -5.02 12.21 6.99
CA THR A 61 -3.93 13.19 7.20
C THR A 61 -2.99 12.73 8.32
N LEU A 62 -3.54 12.26 9.44
CA LEU A 62 -2.74 11.75 10.55
C LEU A 62 -1.89 10.55 10.14
N TYR A 63 -2.50 9.50 9.59
CA TYR A 63 -1.79 8.26 9.29
C TYR A 63 -0.83 8.39 8.12
N SER A 64 -1.14 9.24 7.13
CA SER A 64 -0.22 9.56 6.04
C SER A 64 1.09 10.21 6.54
N SER A 65 1.06 10.89 7.69
CA SER A 65 2.26 11.49 8.29
C SER A 65 3.12 10.50 9.08
N LEU A 66 2.58 9.31 9.36
CA LEU A 66 3.28 8.23 10.08
C LEU A 66 4.03 7.28 9.15
N VAL A 67 3.98 7.51 7.83
CA VAL A 67 4.60 6.67 6.83
C VAL A 67 5.44 7.51 5.88
N ASP A 68 6.56 6.94 5.44
CA ASP A 68 7.42 7.60 4.45
C ASP A 68 6.70 7.81 3.11
N ARG A 69 5.76 6.91 2.80
CA ARG A 69 5.07 6.86 1.51
C ARG A 69 3.60 6.53 1.69
N TRP A 70 2.77 7.33 1.05
CA TRP A 70 1.32 7.15 1.04
C TRP A 70 0.78 7.21 -0.40
N TRP A 71 0.04 6.18 -0.77
CA TRP A 71 -0.68 6.10 -2.04
C TRP A 71 -2.17 6.07 -1.79
N ARG A 72 -2.93 6.85 -2.56
CA ARG A 72 -4.38 6.87 -2.48
C ARG A 72 -4.98 6.37 -3.78
N ILE A 73 -5.76 5.30 -3.68
CA ILE A 73 -6.59 4.75 -4.76
C ILE A 73 -8.02 5.26 -4.55
N GLY A 74 -8.58 5.83 -5.61
CA GLY A 74 -9.94 6.32 -5.65
C GLY A 74 -10.99 5.21 -5.69
N TRP A 75 -12.25 5.61 -5.82
CA TRP A 75 -13.35 4.69 -6.00
C TRP A 75 -13.45 4.29 -7.47
N HIS A 76 -13.41 2.99 -7.73
CA HIS A 76 -13.54 2.42 -9.07
C HIS A 76 -14.73 1.46 -9.10
N GLU A 77 -15.90 1.99 -9.46
CA GLU A 77 -17.15 1.21 -9.55
C GLU A 77 -17.01 -0.10 -10.35
N PRO A 78 -16.29 -0.14 -11.50
CA PRO A 78 -16.13 -1.38 -12.26
C PRO A 78 -15.52 -2.52 -11.44
N PHE A 79 -14.62 -2.25 -10.49
CA PHE A 79 -13.95 -3.29 -9.70
C PHE A 79 -14.88 -3.99 -8.70
N ILE A 80 -16.02 -3.39 -8.38
CA ILE A 80 -17.00 -3.98 -7.45
C ILE A 80 -18.01 -4.85 -8.19
N GLN A 81 -18.19 -4.58 -9.48
CA GLN A 81 -19.12 -5.29 -10.35
C GLN A 81 -18.49 -6.52 -11.00
N GLN A 82 -17.18 -6.70 -10.87
CA GLN A 82 -16.44 -7.82 -11.44
C GLN A 82 -16.11 -8.86 -10.35
N PRO A 83 -16.17 -10.16 -10.66
CA PRO A 83 -15.64 -11.19 -9.77
C PRO A 83 -14.11 -11.07 -9.67
N LEU A 84 -13.54 -11.57 -8.57
CA LEU A 84 -12.11 -11.43 -8.24
C LEU A 84 -11.19 -11.99 -9.33
N ASP A 85 -11.61 -13.06 -10.02
CA ASP A 85 -10.84 -13.68 -11.10
C ASP A 85 -10.88 -12.90 -12.42
N ALA A 86 -11.89 -12.05 -12.62
CA ALA A 86 -11.99 -11.11 -13.73
C ALA A 86 -11.29 -9.78 -13.44
N LEU A 87 -10.89 -9.51 -12.19
CA LEU A 87 -10.07 -8.35 -11.89
C LEU A 87 -8.68 -8.50 -12.52
N PRO A 88 -8.10 -7.39 -13.03
CA PRO A 88 -6.74 -7.42 -13.56
C PRO A 88 -5.77 -7.99 -12.54
N ARG A 89 -5.09 -9.07 -12.91
CA ARG A 89 -4.01 -9.66 -12.12
C ARG A 89 -2.71 -9.03 -12.57
N GLY A 90 -2.36 -7.88 -12.01
CA GLY A 90 -1.20 -7.13 -12.46
C GLY A 90 0.11 -7.65 -11.86
N GLY A 91 1.02 -8.09 -12.74
CA GLY A 91 2.46 -7.82 -12.59
C GLY A 91 2.80 -6.42 -13.13
N VAL A 92 4.04 -5.96 -12.97
CA VAL A 92 4.48 -4.59 -13.36
C VAL A 92 4.31 -4.31 -14.88
N GLU A 93 4.09 -5.35 -15.68
CA GLU A 93 4.05 -5.33 -17.15
C GLU A 93 2.63 -5.34 -17.75
N ASP A 94 1.58 -5.56 -16.97
CA ASP A 94 0.20 -5.58 -17.48
C ASP A 94 -0.37 -4.16 -17.63
N GLU A 95 0.01 -3.48 -18.72
CA GLU A 95 -0.56 -2.20 -19.16
C GLU A 95 -1.96 -2.37 -19.80
N SER A 96 -2.82 -3.20 -19.22
CA SER A 96 -4.20 -3.32 -19.69
C SER A 96 -4.92 -1.98 -19.52
N SER A 97 -5.57 -1.50 -20.59
CA SER A 97 -6.37 -0.25 -20.61
C SER A 97 -7.54 -0.25 -19.61
N THR A 98 -7.79 -1.38 -18.95
CA THR A 98 -8.87 -1.60 -17.98
C THR A 98 -8.47 -1.25 -16.53
N VAL A 99 -7.17 -1.08 -16.24
CA VAL A 99 -6.71 -0.73 -14.88
C VAL A 99 -6.75 0.79 -14.68
N PRO A 100 -7.41 1.29 -13.61
CA PRO A 100 -7.40 2.70 -13.30
C PRO A 100 -5.99 3.27 -13.09
N LYS A 101 -5.79 4.51 -13.55
CA LYS A 101 -4.47 5.17 -13.61
C LYS A 101 -3.80 5.31 -12.24
N ASP A 102 -4.57 5.56 -11.20
CA ASP A 102 -4.09 5.66 -9.82
C ASP A 102 -3.63 4.30 -9.26
N VAL A 103 -4.27 3.20 -9.66
CA VAL A 103 -3.84 1.83 -9.33
C VAL A 103 -2.53 1.51 -10.05
N VAL A 104 -2.44 1.77 -11.36
CA VAL A 104 -1.20 1.58 -12.14
C VAL A 104 -0.06 2.40 -11.54
N ARG A 105 -0.32 3.68 -11.22
CA ARG A 105 0.67 4.57 -10.61
C ARG A 105 1.14 4.04 -9.26
N ALA A 106 0.22 3.67 -8.36
CA ALA A 106 0.58 3.12 -7.06
C ALA A 106 1.41 1.84 -7.20
N GLY A 107 1.03 0.94 -8.10
CA GLY A 107 1.78 -0.30 -8.37
C GLY A 107 3.21 -0.03 -8.84
N ARG A 108 3.39 0.88 -9.81
CA ARG A 108 4.73 1.27 -10.29
C ARG A 108 5.58 1.91 -9.20
N GLU A 109 5.02 2.84 -8.44
CA GLU A 109 5.75 3.52 -7.37
C GLU A 109 6.13 2.55 -6.25
N VAL A 110 5.25 1.61 -5.88
CA VAL A 110 5.58 0.54 -4.93
C VAL A 110 6.71 -0.35 -5.46
N ALA A 111 6.62 -0.80 -6.71
CA ALA A 111 7.65 -1.64 -7.32
C ALA A 111 9.02 -0.94 -7.35
N ALA A 112 9.06 0.33 -7.75
CA ALA A 112 10.30 1.12 -7.78
C ALA A 112 10.93 1.27 -6.39
N VAL A 113 10.09 1.44 -5.34
CA VAL A 113 10.58 1.52 -3.96
C VAL A 113 11.19 0.20 -3.49
N VAL A 114 10.52 -0.92 -3.79
CA VAL A 114 11.03 -2.25 -3.43
C VAL A 114 12.33 -2.56 -4.18
N GLU A 115 12.44 -2.17 -5.46
CA GLU A 115 13.66 -2.34 -6.25
C GLU A 115 14.83 -1.51 -5.70
N GLN A 116 14.58 -0.26 -5.31
CA GLN A 116 15.58 0.60 -4.66
C GLN A 116 16.09 -0.04 -3.36
N LEU A 117 15.18 -0.44 -2.47
CA LEU A 117 15.54 -1.04 -1.19
C LEU A 117 16.32 -2.36 -1.34
N ASN A 118 15.99 -3.15 -2.36
CA ASN A 118 16.74 -4.36 -2.70
C ASN A 118 18.15 -4.06 -3.24
N SER A 119 18.32 -2.94 -3.93
CA SER A 119 19.61 -2.51 -4.48
C SER A 119 20.52 -1.94 -3.38
N ASP A 120 19.96 -1.18 -2.45
CA ASP A 120 20.67 -0.65 -1.28
C ASP A 120 21.19 -1.80 -0.40
N ALA A 121 20.33 -2.76 -0.09
CA ALA A 121 20.70 -3.94 0.72
C ALA A 121 21.84 -4.76 0.10
N ARG A 122 21.85 -4.95 -1.22
CA ARG A 122 22.92 -5.68 -1.93
C ARG A 122 24.25 -4.91 -1.95
N THR A 123 24.19 -3.59 -1.85
CA THR A 123 25.39 -2.74 -1.81
C THR A 123 26.04 -2.79 -0.43
N GLU A 124 25.23 -2.75 0.64
CA GLU A 124 25.70 -2.90 2.02
C GLU A 124 26.38 -4.25 2.26
N GLU A 125 25.86 -5.34 1.68
CA GLU A 125 26.45 -6.68 1.78
C GLU A 125 27.79 -6.86 1.04
N ARG A 126 28.12 -5.99 0.07
CA ARG A 126 29.36 -6.06 -0.73
C ARG A 126 30.48 -5.15 -0.21
N GLY A 127 30.17 -4.24 0.71
CA GLY A 127 31.13 -3.29 1.30
C GLY A 127 31.79 -3.78 2.60
N LEU A 128 31.48 -5.00 3.03
CA LEU A 128 32.06 -5.71 4.19
C LEU A 128 32.96 -6.85 3.72
#